data_AF-A0A2V8H1X6-F1
#
_entry.id   AF-A0A2V8H1X6-F1
#
_cell.length_a   1.000
_cell.length_b   1.000
_cell.length_c   1.000
_cell.angle_alpha   90.00
_cell.angle_beta   90.00
_cell.angle_gamma   90.00
#
_symmetry.space_group_name_H-M   'P 1'
#
loop_
_entity.id
_entity.type
_entity.pdbx_description
1 polymer ?
#
loop_
_entity_poly.entity_id
_entity_poly.type
_entity_poly.pdbx_seq_one_letter_code
_entity_poly.pdbx_strand_id
1 'polypeptide(L)'
;MAVNPTAHHRPGGGYRNPWPHAEPAGFREFLRWRFVERRTRAIPANPPRDSLPRRQPVIVRPRAGPGNRSVTWVGHATFLLQLGPVNVLTDPMWSERASPLQWLGPRRLMSPALDFDALPPLDVVLLSHNHYDHLDADTVRRIARTFPETPWLCPMGLGAVLRSFGVRQAIERD
;
A
#
# COMPACT_ATOMS: atom_id res chain seq x y z
N MET A 1 17.72 26.45 -14.44
CA MET A 1 16.63 27.21 -13.80
C MET A 1 16.38 26.58 -12.44
N ALA A 2 16.49 27.34 -11.35
CA ALA A 2 16.20 26.80 -10.02
C ALA A 2 14.68 26.57 -9.91
N VAL A 3 14.27 25.31 -9.84
CA VAL A 3 12.88 24.95 -9.54
C VAL A 3 12.62 25.40 -8.11
N ASN A 4 11.70 26.35 -7.91
CA ASN A 4 11.26 26.69 -6.56
C ASN A 4 10.71 25.40 -5.91
N PRO A 5 11.18 25.00 -4.72
CA PRO A 5 10.66 23.82 -4.06
C PRO A 5 9.15 23.98 -3.87
N THR A 6 8.40 22.96 -4.26
CA THR A 6 6.96 22.86 -4.07
C THR A 6 6.62 23.01 -2.58
N ALA A 7 5.43 23.51 -2.25
CA ALA A 7 5.11 23.96 -0.89
C ALA A 7 5.28 22.87 0.21
N HIS A 8 5.24 21.59 -0.17
CA HIS A 8 5.45 20.43 0.70
C HIS A 8 6.91 20.07 0.93
N HIS A 9 7.89 20.71 0.28
CA HIS A 9 9.31 20.50 0.55
C HIS A 9 9.80 21.40 1.68
N ARG A 10 10.66 20.85 2.55
CA ARG A 10 11.34 21.61 3.61
C ARG A 10 12.68 22.15 3.11
N PRO A 11 13.08 23.37 3.51
CA PRO A 11 14.47 23.81 3.35
C PRO A 11 15.42 22.84 4.07
N GLY A 12 16.40 22.30 3.35
CA GLY A 12 17.31 21.26 3.88
C GLY A 12 16.89 19.81 3.59
N GLY A 13 15.80 19.62 2.83
CA GLY A 13 15.32 18.30 2.41
C GLY A 13 14.20 17.74 3.27
N GLY A 14 13.54 16.71 2.75
CA GLY A 14 12.37 16.10 3.37
C GLY A 14 11.07 16.87 3.14
N TYR A 15 9.99 16.32 3.68
CA TYR A 15 8.62 16.72 3.38
C TYR A 15 7.91 17.32 4.60
N ARG A 16 6.99 18.25 4.35
CA ARG A 16 6.00 18.77 5.30
C ARG A 16 4.62 18.68 4.69
N ASN A 17 3.62 18.53 5.55
CA ASN A 17 2.24 18.72 5.14
C ASN A 17 1.97 20.24 5.01
N PRO A 18 1.60 20.75 3.81
CA PRO A 18 1.39 22.17 3.58
C PRO A 18 -0.01 22.67 4.00
N TRP A 19 -0.91 21.77 4.42
CA TRP A 19 -2.28 22.13 4.77
C TRP A 19 -2.38 22.72 6.19
N PRO A 20 -3.26 23.72 6.41
CA PRO A 20 -3.53 24.24 7.75
C PRO A 20 -3.90 23.12 8.74
N HIS A 21 -3.46 23.24 9.99
CA HIS A 21 -3.67 22.26 11.07
C HIS A 21 -2.93 20.93 10.92
N ALA A 22 -1.98 20.82 10.00
CA ALA A 22 -1.14 19.64 9.88
C ALA A 22 0.13 19.66 10.75
N GLU A 23 0.14 20.51 11.77
CA GLU A 23 1.22 20.54 12.75
C GLU A 23 1.35 19.16 13.40
N PRO A 24 2.56 18.57 13.42
CA PRO A 24 2.74 17.26 14.03
C PRO A 24 2.35 17.33 15.51
N ALA A 25 1.48 16.42 15.94
CA ALA A 25 1.11 16.28 17.33
C ALA A 25 2.38 16.04 18.16
N GLY A 26 2.59 16.87 19.19
CA GLY A 26 3.75 16.77 20.06
C GLY A 26 3.66 15.55 20.98
N PHE A 27 4.75 15.33 21.73
CA PHE A 27 4.83 14.22 22.69
C PHE A 27 3.71 14.26 23.74
N ARG A 28 3.26 15.46 24.15
CA ARG A 28 2.16 15.63 25.11
C ARG A 28 0.81 15.22 24.52
N GLU A 29 0.51 15.60 23.28
CA GLU A 29 -0.68 15.13 22.56
C GLU A 29 -0.66 13.61 22.39
N PHE A 30 0.49 13.03 22.05
CA PHE A 30 0.64 11.57 21.97
C PHE A 30 0.34 10.87 23.30
N LEU A 31 0.85 11.38 24.42
CA LEU A 31 0.55 10.84 25.75
C LEU A 31 -0.94 10.98 26.10
N ARG A 32 -1.55 12.14 25.85
CA ARG A 32 -2.98 12.37 26.08
C ARG A 32 -3.82 11.39 25.27
N TRP A 33 -3.52 11.23 23.99
CA TRP A 33 -4.20 10.25 23.13
C TRP A 33 -4.05 8.82 23.67
N ARG A 34 -2.82 8.41 24.00
CA ARG A 34 -2.51 7.03 24.44
C ARG A 34 -3.19 6.64 25.74
N PHE A 35 -3.22 7.54 26.72
CA PHE A 35 -3.67 7.23 28.08
C PHE A 35 -5.10 7.69 28.39
N VAL A 36 -5.63 8.66 27.64
CA VAL A 36 -6.98 9.21 27.87
C VAL A 36 -7.89 8.88 26.70
N GLU A 37 -7.68 9.48 25.52
CA GLU A 37 -8.64 9.42 24.41
C GLU A 37 -8.84 8.00 23.88
N ARG A 38 -7.78 7.19 23.84
CA ARG A 38 -7.83 5.79 23.40
C ARG A 38 -8.54 4.88 24.42
N ARG A 39 -8.57 5.26 25.70
CA ARG A 39 -9.27 4.50 26.76
C ARG A 39 -10.72 4.93 26.91
N THR A 40 -11.06 6.18 26.59
CA THR A 40 -12.42 6.72 26.75
C THR A 40 -13.31 6.52 25.52
N ARG A 41 -12.73 6.25 24.34
CA ARG A 41 -13.51 5.88 23.15
C ARG A 41 -13.82 4.38 23.17
N ALA A 42 -15.09 4.03 23.29
CA ALA A 42 -15.54 2.66 23.07
C ALA A 42 -15.25 2.28 21.60
N ILE A 43 -14.24 1.44 21.39
CA ILE A 43 -13.95 0.85 20.08
C ILE A 43 -14.82 -0.42 20.01
N PRO A 44 -15.73 -0.54 19.02
CA PRO A 44 -16.46 -1.78 18.81
C PRO A 44 -15.49 -2.96 18.68
N ALA A 45 -15.85 -4.10 19.26
CA ALA A 45 -15.08 -5.31 19.05
C ALA A 45 -15.00 -5.62 17.54
N ASN A 46 -13.84 -6.04 17.08
CA ASN A 46 -13.73 -6.54 15.71
C ASN A 46 -14.65 -7.76 15.53
N PRO A 47 -15.30 -7.91 14.37
CA PRO A 47 -16.01 -9.14 14.06
C PRO A 47 -15.01 -10.32 14.05
N PRO A 48 -15.50 -11.57 14.17
CA PRO A 48 -14.66 -12.75 14.02
C PRO A 48 -13.89 -12.71 12.68
N ARG A 49 -12.69 -13.29 12.66
CA ARG A 49 -11.88 -13.32 11.44
C ARG A 49 -12.61 -14.05 10.33
N ASP A 50 -12.48 -13.53 9.12
CA ASP A 50 -13.08 -14.07 7.90
C ASP A 50 -14.63 -14.20 7.97
N SER A 51 -15.30 -13.49 8.88
CA SER A 51 -16.75 -13.58 9.04
C SER A 51 -17.55 -12.75 8.04
N LEU A 52 -16.90 -11.87 7.28
CA LEU A 52 -17.57 -11.05 6.27
C LEU A 52 -17.66 -11.83 4.94
N PRO A 53 -18.73 -11.64 4.16
CA PRO A 53 -18.86 -12.30 2.86
C PRO A 53 -17.67 -11.95 1.94
N ARG A 54 -17.00 -12.99 1.43
CA ARG A 54 -15.95 -12.88 0.43
C ARG A 54 -16.45 -13.46 -0.90
N ARG A 55 -16.25 -12.73 -1.99
CA ARG A 55 -16.50 -13.23 -3.34
C ARG A 55 -15.16 -13.49 -4.01
N GLN A 56 -15.04 -14.63 -4.68
CA GLN A 56 -13.89 -14.87 -5.54
C GLN A 56 -14.02 -13.97 -6.77
N PRO A 57 -13.04 -13.09 -7.03
CA PRO A 57 -13.14 -12.16 -8.14
C PRO A 57 -12.90 -12.88 -9.47
N VAL A 58 -13.63 -12.46 -10.50
CA VAL A 58 -13.40 -12.91 -11.88
C VAL A 58 -12.31 -12.03 -12.48
N ILE A 59 -11.13 -12.59 -12.66
CA ILE A 59 -9.97 -11.91 -13.25
C ILE A 59 -9.77 -12.43 -14.67
N VAL A 60 -9.71 -11.52 -15.64
CA VAL A 60 -9.43 -11.87 -17.04
C VAL A 60 -7.93 -12.09 -17.19
N ARG A 61 -7.52 -13.26 -17.71
CA ARG A 61 -6.10 -13.63 -17.88
C ARG A 61 -5.78 -13.93 -19.36
N PRO A 62 -4.58 -13.58 -19.84
CA PRO A 62 -3.56 -12.80 -19.13
C PRO A 62 -3.94 -11.31 -19.00
N ARG A 63 -4.76 -10.79 -19.92
CA ARG A 63 -5.12 -9.37 -20.04
C ARG A 63 -6.55 -9.24 -20.53
N ALA A 64 -7.26 -8.18 -20.12
CA ALA A 64 -8.59 -7.89 -20.65
C ALA A 64 -8.51 -7.28 -22.06
N GLY A 65 -9.57 -7.47 -22.85
CA GLY A 65 -9.67 -6.89 -24.20
C GLY A 65 -9.75 -5.35 -24.19
N PRO A 66 -9.40 -4.68 -25.30
CA PRO A 66 -9.55 -3.23 -25.44
C PRO A 66 -10.96 -2.75 -25.05
N GLY A 67 -11.06 -1.61 -24.35
CA GLY A 67 -12.33 -1.03 -23.90
C GLY A 67 -12.89 -1.61 -22.60
N ASN A 68 -12.46 -2.80 -22.17
CA ASN A 68 -12.90 -3.38 -20.90
C ASN A 68 -12.23 -2.69 -19.70
N ARG A 69 -12.98 -2.48 -18.63
CA ARG A 69 -12.48 -1.86 -17.40
C ARG A 69 -13.04 -2.60 -16.20
N SER A 70 -12.17 -3.04 -15.29
CA SER A 70 -12.59 -3.66 -14.03
C SER A 70 -11.71 -3.21 -12.88
N VAL A 71 -12.30 -3.23 -11.69
CA VAL A 71 -11.62 -2.98 -10.42
C VAL A 71 -11.94 -4.18 -9.52
N THR A 72 -10.89 -4.85 -9.06
CA THR A 72 -11.00 -5.90 -8.05
C THR A 72 -10.41 -5.38 -6.75
N TRP A 73 -11.23 -5.31 -5.71
CA TRP A 73 -10.75 -5.05 -4.36
C TRP A 73 -10.21 -6.35 -3.76
N VAL A 74 -8.89 -6.42 -3.55
CA VAL A 74 -8.22 -7.58 -2.94
C VAL A 74 -8.27 -7.50 -1.42
N GLY A 75 -8.20 -6.29 -0.86
CA GLY A 75 -8.32 -6.01 0.57
C GLY A 75 -7.49 -4.79 0.97
N HIS A 76 -7.92 -4.07 2.02
CA HIS A 76 -7.31 -2.81 2.45
C HIS A 76 -7.19 -1.83 1.27
N ALA A 77 -5.98 -1.35 0.96
CA ALA A 77 -5.66 -0.48 -0.18
C ALA A 77 -5.18 -1.25 -1.42
N THR A 78 -5.22 -2.59 -1.40
CA THR A 78 -4.84 -3.41 -2.54
C THR A 78 -5.98 -3.54 -3.54
N PHE A 79 -5.80 -2.94 -4.72
CA PHE A 79 -6.71 -3.06 -5.85
C PHE A 79 -5.95 -3.58 -7.07
N LEU A 80 -6.57 -4.53 -7.78
CA LEU A 80 -6.17 -4.91 -9.13
C LEU A 80 -7.09 -4.21 -10.13
N LEU A 81 -6.53 -3.31 -10.94
CA LEU A 81 -7.23 -2.60 -12.00
C LEU A 81 -6.89 -3.25 -13.34
N GLN A 82 -7.90 -3.62 -14.12
CA GLN A 82 -7.71 -4.01 -15.52
C GLN A 82 -8.28 -2.92 -16.41
N LEU A 83 -7.41 -2.16 -17.07
CA LEU A 83 -7.74 -1.01 -17.92
C LEU A 83 -7.42 -1.37 -19.38
N GLY A 84 -8.35 -2.07 -20.02
CA GLY A 84 -8.10 -2.77 -21.28
C GLY A 84 -7.01 -3.82 -21.08
N PRO A 85 -5.94 -3.84 -21.90
CA PRO A 85 -4.89 -4.81 -21.74
C PRO A 85 -3.95 -4.52 -20.55
N VAL A 86 -4.09 -3.37 -19.86
CA VAL A 86 -3.18 -2.93 -18.79
C VAL A 86 -3.66 -3.42 -17.43
N ASN A 87 -2.81 -4.13 -16.69
CA ASN A 87 -3.04 -4.57 -15.32
C ASN A 87 -2.20 -3.72 -14.35
N VAL A 88 -2.88 -3.01 -13.45
CA VAL A 88 -2.27 -2.16 -12.41
C VAL A 88 -2.58 -2.75 -11.04
N LEU A 89 -1.57 -2.83 -10.16
CA LEU A 89 -1.76 -3.24 -8.77
C LEU A 89 -1.40 -2.09 -7.83
N THR A 90 -2.25 -1.79 -6.84
CA THR A 90 -1.99 -0.75 -5.83
C THR A 90 -1.61 -1.35 -4.50
N ASP A 91 -0.72 -0.70 -3.74
CA ASP A 91 -0.38 -0.96 -2.33
C ASP A 91 -0.49 -2.44 -1.93
N PRO A 92 0.32 -3.33 -2.53
CA PRO A 92 0.10 -4.75 -2.45
C PRO A 92 0.43 -5.31 -1.06
N MET A 93 -0.56 -5.93 -0.41
CA MET A 93 -0.42 -6.52 0.92
C MET A 93 -1.11 -7.89 1.03
N TRP A 94 -0.33 -8.97 0.92
CA TRP A 94 -0.77 -10.36 1.14
C TRP A 94 -0.38 -10.92 2.51
N SER A 95 0.55 -10.30 3.23
CA SER A 95 0.93 -10.72 4.57
C SER A 95 -0.25 -10.73 5.54
N GLU A 96 -0.13 -11.55 6.58
CA GLU A 96 -1.14 -11.66 7.63
C GLU A 96 -1.15 -10.44 8.55
N ARG A 97 -0.01 -9.75 8.67
CA ARG A 97 0.15 -8.57 9.52
C ARG A 97 0.76 -7.38 8.81
N ALA A 98 0.25 -6.19 9.12
CA ALA A 98 0.86 -4.90 8.76
C ALA A 98 1.95 -4.56 9.79
N SER A 99 3.08 -5.26 9.71
CA SER A 99 4.14 -5.17 10.71
C SER A 99 5.48 -5.61 10.14
N PRO A 100 6.61 -5.08 10.65
CA PRO A 100 7.93 -5.63 10.33
C PRO A 100 8.13 -7.06 10.87
N LEU A 101 7.32 -7.48 11.85
CA LEU A 101 7.40 -8.79 12.49
C LEU A 101 6.06 -9.54 12.33
N GLN A 102 6.04 -10.70 11.66
CA GLN A 102 4.80 -11.43 11.38
C GLN A 102 4.12 -12.05 12.62
N TRP A 103 4.75 -11.99 13.79
CA TRP A 103 4.19 -12.44 15.07
C TRP A 103 3.65 -11.29 15.96
N LEU A 104 3.91 -10.03 15.58
CA LEU A 104 3.52 -8.84 16.37
C LEU A 104 2.83 -7.80 15.48
N GLY A 105 1.96 -6.97 16.05
CA GLY A 105 1.34 -5.85 15.34
C GLY A 105 -0.02 -6.19 14.68
N PRO A 106 -0.61 -5.23 13.96
CA PRO A 106 -1.97 -5.35 13.42
C PRO A 106 -2.11 -6.56 12.50
N ARG A 107 -3.07 -7.43 12.83
CA ARG A 107 -3.43 -8.60 12.04
C ARG A 107 -4.63 -8.28 11.17
N ARG A 108 -4.63 -8.71 9.91
CA ARG A 108 -5.79 -8.53 9.03
C ARG A 108 -7.01 -9.31 9.56
N LEU A 109 -8.19 -8.72 9.39
CA LEU A 109 -9.47 -9.35 9.75
C LEU A 109 -9.96 -10.32 8.68
N MET A 110 -9.75 -9.96 7.41
CA MET A 110 -10.17 -10.72 6.24
C MET A 110 -8.94 -11.13 5.44
N SER A 111 -8.90 -12.39 5.02
CA SER A 111 -7.94 -12.90 4.04
C SER A 111 -8.07 -12.15 2.70
N PRO A 112 -7.02 -12.04 1.89
CA PRO A 112 -7.11 -11.48 0.54
C PRO A 112 -8.26 -12.11 -0.28
N ALA A 113 -8.99 -11.30 -1.04
CA ALA A 113 -10.04 -11.77 -1.94
C ALA A 113 -9.48 -12.52 -3.16
N LEU A 114 -8.21 -12.27 -3.50
CA LEU A 114 -7.49 -12.89 -4.60
C LEU A 114 -6.22 -13.56 -4.06
N ASP A 115 -6.03 -14.83 -4.38
CA ASP A 115 -4.78 -15.52 -4.08
C ASP A 115 -3.63 -14.90 -4.86
N PHE A 116 -2.44 -14.82 -4.27
CA PHE A 116 -1.30 -14.17 -4.92
C PHE A 116 -0.96 -14.83 -6.26
N ASP A 117 -0.97 -16.17 -6.31
CA ASP A 117 -0.62 -16.93 -7.52
C ASP A 117 -1.69 -16.82 -8.61
N ALA A 118 -2.85 -16.24 -8.27
CA ALA A 118 -3.92 -15.92 -9.20
C ALA A 118 -3.75 -14.51 -9.82
N LEU A 119 -2.72 -13.74 -9.46
CA LEU A 119 -2.44 -12.45 -10.10
C LEU A 119 -2.13 -12.62 -11.60
N PRO A 120 -2.70 -11.78 -12.48
CA PRO A 120 -2.29 -11.74 -13.88
C PRO A 120 -0.91 -11.06 -14.00
N PRO A 121 -0.24 -11.13 -15.16
CA PRO A 121 0.94 -10.31 -15.43
C PRO A 121 0.69 -8.83 -15.13
N LEU A 122 1.60 -8.17 -14.44
CA LEU A 122 1.45 -6.78 -13.99
C LEU A 122 2.26 -5.83 -14.88
N ASP A 123 1.65 -4.74 -15.32
CA ASP A 123 2.36 -3.69 -16.08
C ASP A 123 2.94 -2.62 -15.19
N VAL A 124 2.32 -2.37 -14.03
CA VAL A 124 2.82 -1.40 -13.06
C VAL A 124 2.25 -1.69 -11.68
N VAL A 125 3.09 -1.50 -10.67
CA VAL A 125 2.68 -1.44 -9.27
C VAL A 125 2.73 0.00 -8.79
N LEU A 126 1.66 0.46 -8.15
CA LEU A 126 1.57 1.78 -7.53
C LEU A 126 1.74 1.62 -6.02
N LEU A 127 2.73 2.30 -5.46
CA LEU A 127 2.91 2.41 -4.02
C LEU A 127 2.58 3.85 -3.60
N SER A 128 1.65 4.03 -2.67
CA SER A 128 1.24 5.35 -2.19
C SER A 128 2.17 5.91 -1.12
N HIS A 129 2.64 5.08 -0.18
CA HIS A 129 3.55 5.47 0.91
C HIS A 129 4.15 4.23 1.60
N ASN A 130 4.93 4.42 2.67
CA ASN A 130 5.77 3.39 3.29
C ASN A 130 5.24 2.79 4.60
N HIS A 131 3.99 3.02 4.97
CA HIS A 131 3.42 2.34 6.14
C HIS A 131 3.26 0.84 5.87
N TYR A 132 3.37 0.01 6.91
CA TYR A 132 3.42 -1.45 6.76
C TYR A 132 2.13 -2.09 6.21
N ASP A 133 1.01 -1.38 6.23
CA ASP A 133 -0.26 -1.78 5.61
C ASP A 133 -0.34 -1.44 4.11
N HIS A 134 0.64 -0.69 3.58
CA HIS A 134 0.78 -0.35 2.15
C HIS A 134 2.09 -0.87 1.53
N LEU A 135 3.17 -0.90 2.32
CA LEU A 135 4.50 -1.42 1.98
C LEU A 135 4.77 -2.72 2.75
N ASP A 136 4.21 -3.82 2.26
CA ASP A 136 4.44 -5.16 2.79
C ASP A 136 5.69 -5.77 2.15
N ALA A 137 6.80 -5.80 2.90
CA ALA A 137 8.10 -6.23 2.40
C ALA A 137 8.09 -7.66 1.83
N ASP A 138 7.32 -8.59 2.41
CA ASP A 138 7.27 -9.97 1.93
C ASP A 138 6.49 -10.08 0.63
N THR A 139 5.41 -9.31 0.50
CA THR A 139 4.66 -9.18 -0.76
C THR A 139 5.50 -8.51 -1.84
N VAL A 140 6.22 -7.43 -1.54
CA VAL A 140 7.12 -6.75 -2.49
C VAL A 140 8.17 -7.74 -3.01
N ARG A 141 8.84 -8.49 -2.13
CA ARG A 141 9.83 -9.51 -2.52
C ARG A 141 9.21 -10.61 -3.37
N ARG A 142 7.96 -11.01 -3.10
CA ARG A 142 7.26 -12.03 -3.89
C ARG A 142 6.92 -11.51 -5.29
N ILE A 143 6.45 -10.26 -5.41
CA ILE A 143 6.18 -9.60 -6.70
C ILE A 143 7.48 -9.46 -7.49
N ALA A 144 8.55 -8.95 -6.88
CA ALA A 144 9.83 -8.75 -7.56
C ALA A 144 10.43 -10.05 -8.12
N ARG A 145 10.17 -11.20 -7.47
CA ARG A 145 10.57 -12.52 -7.97
C ARG A 145 9.65 -13.04 -9.08
N THR A 146 8.34 -12.79 -8.96
CA THR A 146 7.32 -13.35 -9.87
C THR A 146 7.19 -12.53 -11.17
N PHE A 147 7.32 -11.21 -11.06
CA PHE A 147 7.19 -10.24 -12.14
C PHE A 147 8.40 -9.28 -12.15
N PRO A 148 9.61 -9.78 -12.44
CA PRO A 148 10.85 -9.01 -12.27
C PRO A 148 10.94 -7.75 -13.14
N GLU A 149 10.21 -7.73 -14.26
CA GLU A 149 10.20 -6.61 -15.21
C GLU A 149 9.11 -5.57 -14.92
N THR A 150 8.24 -5.80 -13.92
CA THR A 150 7.17 -4.86 -13.59
C THR A 150 7.74 -3.60 -12.92
N PRO A 151 7.56 -2.40 -13.50
CA PRO A 151 7.94 -1.15 -12.86
C PRO A 151 7.07 -0.84 -11.65
N TRP A 152 7.68 -0.20 -10.66
CA TRP A 152 7.01 0.35 -9.48
C TRP A 152 7.04 1.87 -9.56
N LEU A 153 5.88 2.50 -9.45
CA LEU A 153 5.75 3.93 -9.22
C LEU A 153 5.59 4.18 -7.72
N CYS A 154 6.45 5.02 -7.15
CA CYS A 154 6.48 5.26 -5.71
C CYS A 154 6.85 6.72 -5.38
N PRO A 155 6.54 7.19 -4.16
CA PRO A 155 7.05 8.44 -3.65
C PRO A 155 8.57 8.53 -3.68
N MET A 156 9.06 9.76 -3.84
CA MET A 156 10.48 10.08 -3.75
C MET A 156 11.12 9.53 -2.46
N GLY A 157 12.32 8.97 -2.59
CA GLY A 157 13.07 8.36 -1.49
C GLY A 157 12.71 6.90 -1.18
N LEU A 158 11.61 6.36 -1.72
CA LEU A 158 11.24 4.95 -1.48
C LEU A 158 11.89 3.97 -2.46
N GLY A 159 12.47 4.43 -3.57
CA GLY A 159 13.06 3.55 -4.56
C GLY A 159 14.23 2.75 -4.01
N ALA A 160 15.04 3.31 -3.10
CA ALA A 160 16.13 2.57 -2.45
C ALA A 160 15.60 1.41 -1.58
N VAL A 161 14.50 1.63 -0.85
CA VAL A 161 13.83 0.61 -0.04
C VAL A 161 13.27 -0.49 -0.94
N LEU A 162 12.55 -0.13 -2.02
CA LEU A 162 12.02 -1.11 -2.98
C LEU A 162 13.14 -1.94 -3.65
N ARG A 163 14.24 -1.29 -4.05
CA ARG A 163 15.42 -1.98 -4.60
C ARG A 163 16.03 -2.95 -3.59
N SER A 164 16.06 -2.60 -2.30
CA SER A 164 16.52 -3.53 -1.24
C SER A 164 15.64 -4.77 -1.10
N PHE A 165 14.39 -4.72 -1.58
CA PHE A 165 13.46 -5.86 -1.64
C PHE A 165 13.50 -6.59 -3.00
N GLY A 166 14.38 -6.21 -3.92
CA GLY A 166 14.60 -6.88 -5.21
C GLY A 166 13.87 -6.25 -6.39
N VAL A 167 13.18 -5.11 -6.21
CA VAL A 167 12.53 -4.40 -7.32
C VAL A 167 13.60 -3.82 -8.26
N ARG A 168 13.56 -4.22 -9.54
CA ARG A 168 14.54 -3.76 -10.56
C ARG A 168 14.26 -2.33 -11.01
N GLN A 169 13.00 -2.01 -11.26
CA GLN A 169 12.56 -0.73 -11.81
C GLN A 169 11.70 0.02 -10.80
N ALA A 170 12.33 0.80 -9.92
CA ALA A 170 11.62 1.67 -8.98
C ALA A 170 11.72 3.14 -9.44
N ILE A 171 10.60 3.67 -9.92
CA ILE A 171 10.45 5.00 -10.49
C ILE A 171 9.85 5.91 -9.42
N GLU A 172 10.65 6.88 -8.98
CA GLU A 172 10.27 7.84 -7.94
C GLU A 172 9.53 9.06 -8.52
N ARG A 173 8.50 9.53 -7.84
CA ARG A 173 7.72 10.73 -8.17
C ARG A 173 7.52 11.61 -6.94
N ASP A 174 7.52 12.93 -7.17
CA ASP A 174 7.23 13.95 -6.15
C ASP A 174 5.72 14.14 -5.95
#